data_AF-A0A944DHB7-F1
#
_entry.id   AF-A0A944DHB7-F1
#
_cell.length_a   1.000
_cell.length_b   1.000
_cell.length_c   1.000
_cell.angle_alpha   90.00
_cell.angle_beta   90.00
_cell.angle_gamma   90.00
#
_symmetry.space_group_name_H-M   'P 1'
#
loop_
_entity.id
_entity.type
_entity.pdbx_description
1 polymer ?
#
loop_
_entity_poly.entity_id
_entity_poly.type
_entity_poly.pdbx_seq_one_letter_code
_entity_poly.pdbx_strand_id
1 'polypeptide(L)'
;GDKALLYLGRYLYRGVIREADILACRNGQVTFRYREGSSGAIKRRTLPGAQFLWLMLQHVLPKGFRRARNFGFLHPNSKRLIALLQWLLKFIPAAPPTAQRPAVPCPCCGAAMRILRTRLRPPEAIHPTSPPIEPATVC
;
A
#
# COMPACT_ATOMS: atom_id res chain seq x y z
N GLY A 1 -22.73 2.40 0.91
CA GLY A 1 -21.26 2.34 0.92
C GLY A 1 -20.65 2.42 -0.47
N ASP A 2 -21.38 1.99 -1.50
CA ASP A 2 -20.82 1.66 -2.82
C ASP A 2 -20.27 2.86 -3.58
N LYS A 3 -20.90 4.04 -3.42
CA LYS A 3 -20.39 5.29 -3.98
C LYS A 3 -19.01 5.66 -3.44
N ALA A 4 -18.75 5.40 -2.15
CA ALA A 4 -17.46 5.66 -1.52
C ALA A 4 -16.38 4.67 -2.01
N LEU A 5 -16.75 3.40 -2.20
CA LEU A 5 -15.86 2.39 -2.77
C LEU A 5 -15.49 2.71 -4.23
N LEU A 6 -16.46 3.13 -5.04
CA LEU A 6 -16.21 3.58 -6.42
C LEU A 6 -15.32 4.81 -6.48
N TYR A 7 -15.53 5.78 -5.58
CA TYR A 7 -14.68 6.96 -5.46
C TYR A 7 -13.23 6.58 -5.10
N LEU A 8 -13.07 5.74 -4.08
CA LEU A 8 -11.75 5.29 -3.63
C LEU A 8 -11.04 4.45 -4.71
N GLY A 9 -11.77 3.56 -5.39
CA GLY A 9 -11.23 2.78 -6.51
C GLY A 9 -10.72 3.68 -7.64
N ARG A 10 -11.50 4.70 -8.01
CA ARG A 10 -11.03 5.71 -8.97
C ARG A 10 -9.80 6.46 -8.45
N TYR A 11 -9.76 6.86 -7.19
CA TYR A 11 -8.61 7.58 -6.63
C TYR A 11 -7.33 6.71 -6.58
N LEU A 12 -7.47 5.43 -6.26
CA LEU A 12 -6.34 4.51 -6.12
C LEU A 12 -5.79 4.03 -7.45
N TYR A 13 -6.66 3.73 -8.43
CA TYR A 13 -6.27 3.08 -9.68
C TYR A 13 -6.27 4.00 -10.89
N ARG A 14 -6.86 5.20 -10.81
CA ARG A 14 -6.78 6.15 -11.92
C ARG A 14 -5.37 6.73 -11.98
N GLY A 15 -4.67 6.41 -13.07
CA GLY A 15 -3.41 7.05 -13.42
C GLY A 15 -3.58 8.55 -13.72
N VAL A 16 -2.45 9.22 -13.95
CA VAL A 16 -2.39 10.65 -14.28
C VAL A 16 -3.11 10.96 -15.58
N ILE A 17 -2.94 10.09 -16.56
CA ILE A 17 -3.56 10.17 -17.87
C ILE A 17 -4.27 8.85 -18.18
N ARG A 18 -5.37 8.92 -18.93
CA ARG A 18 -6.06 7.73 -19.44
C ARG A 18 -5.45 7.32 -20.76
N GLU A 19 -5.45 6.02 -21.07
CA GLU A 19 -4.97 5.51 -22.35
C GLU A 19 -5.68 6.19 -23.54
N ALA A 20 -7.00 6.33 -23.45
CA ALA A 20 -7.82 7.03 -24.45
C ALA A 20 -7.51 8.54 -24.61
N ASP A 21 -6.70 9.13 -23.73
CA ASP A 21 -6.24 10.51 -23.86
C ASP A 21 -4.86 10.61 -24.53
N ILE A 22 -4.19 9.48 -24.79
CA ILE A 22 -2.99 9.41 -25.65
C ILE A 22 -3.47 9.29 -27.09
N LEU A 23 -3.36 10.37 -27.86
CA LEU A 23 -3.96 10.47 -29.19
C LEU A 23 -3.05 9.93 -30.29
N ALA A 24 -1.74 10.11 -30.15
CA ALA A 24 -0.76 9.61 -31.10
C ALA A 24 0.61 9.43 -30.45
N CYS A 25 1.36 8.42 -30.93
CA CYS A 25 2.77 8.22 -30.60
C CYS A 25 3.50 7.87 -31.92
N ARG A 26 4.22 8.84 -32.51
CA ARG A 26 4.89 8.68 -33.80
C ARG A 26 6.17 9.50 -33.82
N ASN A 27 7.22 9.00 -34.48
CA ASN A 27 8.49 9.73 -34.68
C ASN A 27 9.11 10.27 -33.37
N GLY A 28 9.03 9.49 -32.28
CA GLY A 28 9.53 9.91 -30.96
C GLY A 28 8.72 11.01 -30.26
N GLN A 29 7.58 11.40 -30.83
CA GLN A 29 6.66 12.41 -30.28
C GLN A 29 5.37 11.77 -29.79
N VAL A 30 4.87 12.25 -28.66
CA VAL A 30 3.61 11.81 -28.05
C VAL A 30 2.65 13.00 -28.01
N THR A 31 1.49 12.84 -28.64
CA THR A 31 0.39 13.81 -28.59
C THR A 31 -0.67 13.29 -27.63
N PHE A 32 -1.01 14.08 -26.63
CA PHE A 32 -1.98 13.70 -25.62
C PHE A 32 -2.92 14.86 -25.27
N ARG A 33 -4.09 14.49 -24.74
CA ARG A 33 -5.15 15.39 -24.31
C ARG A 33 -5.13 15.52 -22.80
N TYR A 34 -5.28 16.73 -22.28
CA TYR A 34 -5.28 16.99 -20.84
C TYR A 34 -6.30 18.07 -20.48
N ARG A 35 -6.68 18.11 -19.21
CA ARG A 35 -7.51 19.18 -18.66
C ARG A 35 -6.61 20.26 -18.08
N GLU A 36 -6.74 21.48 -18.57
CA GLU A 36 -5.98 22.62 -18.05
C GLU A 36 -6.48 22.99 -16.65
N GLY A 37 -5.55 23.17 -15.70
CA GLY A 37 -5.90 23.36 -14.28
C GLY A 37 -6.64 24.66 -13.96
N SER A 38 -6.37 25.75 -14.69
CA SER A 38 -6.99 27.06 -14.47
C SER A 38 -8.36 27.18 -15.12
N SER A 39 -8.45 26.87 -16.42
CA SER A 39 -9.68 27.02 -17.22
C SER A 39 -10.59 25.81 -17.16
N GLY A 40 -10.08 24.65 -16.73
CA GLY A 40 -10.78 23.37 -16.83
C GLY A 40 -11.01 22.89 -18.26
N ALA A 41 -10.50 23.60 -19.27
CA ALA A 41 -10.68 23.29 -20.67
C ALA A 41 -9.85 22.07 -21.09
N ILE A 42 -10.35 21.33 -22.06
CA ILE A 42 -9.64 20.19 -22.63
C ILE A 42 -8.71 20.69 -23.73
N LYS A 43 -7.40 20.53 -23.54
CA LYS A 43 -6.36 20.94 -24.49
C LYS A 43 -5.55 19.74 -24.96
N ARG A 44 -4.81 19.91 -26.06
CA ARG A 44 -3.89 18.92 -26.61
C ARG A 44 -2.46 19.45 -26.56
N ARG A 45 -1.50 18.58 -26.27
CA ARG A 45 -0.08 18.92 -26.27
C ARG A 45 0.71 17.79 -26.90
N THR A 46 1.75 18.14 -27.65
CA THR A 46 2.72 17.20 -28.22
C THR A 46 4.08 17.43 -27.59
N LEU A 47 4.73 16.37 -27.13
CA LEU A 47 6.05 16.40 -26.50
C LEU A 47 6.90 15.21 -26.92
N PRO A 48 8.24 15.34 -26.85
CA PRO A 48 9.13 14.19 -26.99
C PRO A 48 8.79 13.11 -25.98
N GLY A 49 8.89 11.84 -26.38
CA GLY A 49 8.53 10.70 -25.52
C GLY A 49 9.21 10.73 -24.15
N ALA A 50 10.49 11.11 -24.09
CA ALA A 50 11.22 11.26 -22.84
C ALA A 50 10.63 12.33 -21.90
N GLN A 51 10.21 13.47 -22.45
CA GLN A 51 9.59 14.56 -21.66
C GLN A 51 8.19 14.17 -21.19
N PHE A 52 7.43 13.46 -22.04
CA PHE A 52 6.15 12.88 -21.64
C PHE A 52 6.31 11.89 -20.47
N LEU A 53 7.31 11.01 -20.55
CA LEU A 53 7.60 10.03 -19.49
C LEU A 53 8.02 10.73 -18.19
N TRP A 54 8.85 11.76 -18.29
CA TRP A 54 9.25 12.58 -17.13
C TRP A 54 8.03 13.20 -16.43
N LEU A 55 7.09 13.79 -17.17
CA LEU A 55 5.85 14.34 -16.62
C LEU A 55 5.00 13.27 -15.92
N MET A 56 4.91 12.07 -16.48
CA MET A 56 4.20 10.95 -15.84
C MET A 56 4.86 10.54 -14.53
N LEU A 57 6.19 10.43 -14.51
CA LEU A 57 6.96 9.98 -13.35
C LEU A 57 6.89 10.96 -12.17
N GLN A 58 6.67 12.26 -12.40
CA GLN A 58 6.46 13.23 -11.33
C GLN A 58 5.26 12.93 -10.43
N HIS A 59 4.29 12.14 -10.92
CA HIS A 59 3.11 11.76 -10.16
C HIS A 59 3.26 10.40 -9.46
N VAL A 60 4.40 9.72 -9.65
CA VAL A 60 4.71 8.49 -8.94
C VAL A 60 5.24 8.87 -7.56
N LEU A 61 4.60 8.32 -6.53
CA LEU A 61 5.03 8.56 -5.14
C LEU A 61 6.44 7.97 -4.94
N PRO A 62 7.37 8.73 -4.31
CA PRO A 62 8.67 8.20 -3.94
C PRO A 62 8.55 6.97 -3.05
N LYS A 63 9.60 6.15 -3.04
CA LYS A 63 9.64 4.93 -2.24
C LYS A 63 9.34 5.24 -0.76
N GLY A 64 8.44 4.46 -0.16
CA GLY A 64 8.03 4.60 1.24
C GLY A 64 6.77 5.45 1.45
N PHE A 65 6.35 6.24 0.46
CA PHE A 65 5.10 6.98 0.52
C PHE A 65 3.92 6.12 0.07
N ARG A 66 2.77 6.26 0.73
CA ARG A 66 1.53 5.52 0.42
C ARG A 66 0.48 6.46 -0.16
N ARG A 67 -0.19 6.02 -1.22
CA ARG A 67 -1.26 6.77 -1.90
C ARG A 67 -2.51 6.93 -1.02
N ALA A 68 -2.84 5.92 -0.22
CA ALA A 68 -3.88 6.00 0.79
C ALA A 68 -3.30 5.80 2.19
N ARG A 69 -3.85 6.55 3.15
CA ARG A 69 -3.57 6.42 4.57
C ARG A 69 -4.76 5.72 5.23
N ASN A 70 -4.48 4.78 6.12
CA ASN A 70 -5.50 4.17 6.96
C ASN A 70 -5.76 5.12 8.15
N PHE A 71 -6.99 5.22 8.60
CA PHE A 71 -7.35 6.02 9.78
C PHE A 71 -8.36 5.25 10.65
N GLY A 72 -8.48 5.64 11.91
CA GLY A 72 -9.45 5.09 12.86
C GLY A 72 -9.02 3.78 13.53
N PHE A 73 -10.00 3.02 13.99
CA PHE A 73 -9.80 1.84 14.82
C PHE A 73 -9.00 0.72 14.13
N LEU A 74 -9.15 0.55 12.82
CA LEU A 74 -8.42 -0.47 12.03
C LEU A 74 -7.01 -0.03 11.60
N HIS A 75 -6.54 1.15 12.03
CA HIS A 75 -5.19 1.60 11.73
C HIS A 75 -4.15 0.75 12.49
N PRO A 76 -2.99 0.39 11.88
CA PRO A 76 -1.97 -0.41 12.56
C PRO A 76 -1.43 0.17 13.88
N ASN A 77 -1.50 1.50 14.06
CA ASN A 77 -1.12 2.17 15.30
C ASN A 77 -2.20 2.08 16.41
N SER A 78 -3.42 1.65 16.07
CA SER A 78 -4.54 1.59 17.01
C SER A 78 -4.52 0.33 17.87
N LYS A 79 -3.51 -0.55 17.76
CA LYS A 79 -3.40 -1.81 18.52
C LYS A 79 -3.56 -1.63 20.03
N ARG A 80 -2.98 -0.59 20.61
CA ARG A 80 -3.11 -0.28 22.04
C ARG A 80 -4.56 0.07 22.42
N LEU A 81 -5.21 0.91 21.60
CA LEU A 81 -6.61 1.29 21.79
C LEU A 81 -7.55 0.07 21.62
N ILE A 82 -7.29 -0.77 20.61
CA ILE A 82 -8.02 -2.02 20.39
C ILE A 82 -7.91 -2.93 21.62
N ALA A 83 -6.70 -3.13 22.15
CA ALA A 83 -6.47 -3.97 23.33
C ALA A 83 -7.20 -3.42 24.57
N LEU A 84 -7.17 -2.10 24.78
CA LEU A 84 -7.89 -1.45 25.87
C LEU A 84 -9.41 -1.67 25.74
N LEU A 85 -9.95 -1.50 24.54
CA LEU A 85 -11.39 -1.71 24.30
C LEU A 85 -11.79 -3.17 24.50
N GLN A 86 -11.00 -4.12 24.01
CA GLN A 86 -11.19 -5.56 24.27
C GLN A 86 -11.24 -5.88 25.76
N TRP A 87 -10.34 -5.29 26.55
CA TRP A 87 -10.31 -5.47 27.99
C TRP A 87 -11.55 -4.87 28.67
N LEU A 88 -11.91 -3.62 28.35
CA LEU A 88 -13.05 -2.92 28.94
C LEU A 88 -14.39 -3.61 28.61
N LEU A 89 -14.54 -4.09 27.37
CA LEU A 89 -15.73 -4.79 26.88
C LEU A 89 -15.74 -6.27 27.25
N LYS A 90 -14.69 -6.78 27.93
CA LYS A 90 -14.49 -8.21 28.24
C LYS A 90 -14.61 -9.10 26.99
N PHE A 91 -14.14 -8.61 25.85
CA PHE A 91 -14.18 -9.27 24.56
C PHE A 91 -12.79 -9.75 24.17
N ILE A 92 -12.59 -11.06 24.19
CA ILE A 92 -11.35 -11.70 23.72
C ILE A 92 -11.67 -12.31 22.34
N PRO A 93 -11.18 -11.74 21.23
CA PRO A 93 -11.39 -12.34 19.93
C PRO A 93 -10.70 -13.71 19.88
N ALA A 94 -11.40 -14.72 19.35
CA ALA A 94 -10.78 -16.02 19.08
C ALA A 94 -9.57 -15.82 18.15
N ALA A 95 -8.49 -16.53 18.44
CA ALA A 95 -7.34 -16.54 17.54
C ALA A 95 -7.80 -17.02 16.15
N PRO A 96 -7.43 -16.32 15.07
CA PRO A 96 -7.77 -16.80 13.74
C PRO A 96 -7.18 -18.20 13.56
N PRO A 97 -7.90 -19.13 12.90
CA PRO A 97 -7.36 -20.45 12.63
C PRO A 97 -6.04 -20.28 11.88
N THR A 98 -5.00 -20.94 12.37
CA THR A 98 -3.70 -20.98 11.70
C THR A 98 -3.86 -21.75 10.39
N ALA A 99 -4.16 -21.03 9.32
CA ALA A 99 -4.19 -21.59 7.98
C ALA A 99 -2.81 -22.13 7.65
N GLN A 100 -2.72 -23.43 7.36
CA GLN A 100 -1.48 -24.04 6.91
C GLN A 100 -1.10 -23.42 5.57
N ARG A 101 0.12 -22.88 5.49
CA ARG A 101 0.63 -22.30 4.25
C ARG A 101 0.78 -23.43 3.23
N PRO A 102 0.27 -23.27 1.98
CA PRO A 102 0.43 -24.30 0.96
C PRO A 102 1.90 -24.59 0.72
N ALA A 103 2.24 -25.88 0.64
CA ALA A 103 3.59 -26.33 0.33
C ALA A 103 3.94 -26.01 -1.13
N VAL A 104 5.19 -25.65 -1.39
CA VAL A 104 5.69 -25.46 -2.76
C VAL A 104 6.10 -26.84 -3.30
N PRO A 105 5.49 -27.36 -4.37
CA PRO A 105 5.83 -28.68 -4.91
C PRO A 105 7.15 -28.64 -5.71
N CYS A 106 7.95 -29.71 -5.67
CA CYS A 106 9.11 -29.85 -6.57
C CYS A 106 8.61 -29.94 -8.02
N PRO A 107 9.17 -29.17 -8.97
CA PRO A 107 8.87 -29.33 -10.40
C PRO A 107 9.29 -30.71 -10.94
N CYS A 108 10.14 -31.44 -10.21
CA CYS A 108 10.68 -32.73 -10.58
C CYS A 108 9.78 -33.93 -10.20
N CYS A 109 9.28 -33.94 -8.98
CA CYS A 109 8.62 -35.11 -8.37
C CYS A 109 7.34 -34.76 -7.60
N GLY A 110 6.94 -33.49 -7.56
CA GLY A 110 5.75 -33.02 -6.82
C GLY A 110 5.88 -33.01 -5.30
N ALA A 111 6.98 -33.52 -4.72
CA ALA A 111 7.18 -33.55 -3.28
C ALA A 111 7.21 -32.14 -2.66
N ALA A 112 6.75 -32.02 -1.41
CA ALA A 112 6.74 -30.75 -0.68
C ALA A 112 8.18 -30.26 -0.40
N MET A 113 8.53 -29.09 -0.93
CA MET A 113 9.85 -28.49 -0.71
C MET A 113 9.91 -27.73 0.63
N ARG A 114 11.06 -27.82 1.30
CA ARG A 114 11.38 -27.06 2.52
C ARG A 114 12.13 -25.78 2.17
N ILE A 115 11.67 -24.63 2.68
CA ILE A 115 12.38 -23.36 2.54
C ILE A 115 13.63 -23.39 3.42
N LEU A 116 14.81 -23.45 2.80
CA LEU A 116 16.08 -23.40 3.53
C LEU A 116 16.50 -21.97 3.91
N ARG A 117 16.18 -20.98 3.07
CA ARG A 117 16.54 -19.57 3.30
C ARG A 117 15.60 -18.61 2.59
N THR A 118 15.18 -17.54 3.25
CA THR A 118 14.51 -16.39 2.63
C THR A 118 15.50 -15.26 2.38
N ARG A 119 15.44 -14.61 1.22
CA ARG A 119 16.27 -13.43 0.91
C ARG A 119 15.76 -12.13 1.55
N LEU A 120 14.54 -12.15 2.09
CA LEU A 120 13.99 -11.04 2.87
C LEU A 120 14.48 -11.20 4.31
N ARG A 121 15.04 -10.12 4.86
CA ARG A 121 15.35 -10.02 6.29
C ARG A 121 14.04 -10.22 7.06
N PRO A 122 13.99 -11.11 8.07
CA PRO A 122 12.81 -11.22 8.91
C PRO A 122 12.48 -9.84 9.49
N PRO A 123 11.20 -9.47 9.65
CA PRO A 123 10.88 -8.31 10.46
C PRO A 123 11.48 -8.54 11.84
N GLU A 124 12.29 -7.59 12.32
CA GLU A 124 12.83 -7.62 13.68
C GLU A 124 11.67 -7.79 14.64
N ALA A 125 11.74 -8.84 15.47
CA ALA A 125 10.78 -9.02 16.54
C ALA A 125 10.88 -7.79 17.44
N ILE A 126 9.81 -6.99 17.50
CA ILE A 126 9.70 -5.89 18.46
C ILE A 126 9.63 -6.57 19.84
N HIS A 127 10.78 -6.77 20.48
CA HIS A 127 10.80 -7.11 21.88
C HIS A 127 10.23 -5.91 22.66
N PRO A 128 9.24 -6.10 23.55
CA PRO A 128 8.86 -5.06 24.48
C PRO A 128 10.03 -4.85 25.45
N THR A 129 10.89 -3.89 25.15
CA THR A 129 11.84 -3.36 26.13
C THR A 129 11.06 -2.50 27.12
N SER A 130 10.40 -3.12 28.08
CA SER A 130 10.09 -2.47 29.36
C SER A 130 11.08 -3.00 30.39
N PRO A 131 11.97 -2.16 30.96
CA PRO A 131 12.72 -2.57 32.14
C PRO A 131 11.76 -2.80 33.30
N PRO A 132 12.07 -3.72 34.25
CA PRO A 132 11.30 -3.86 35.47
C PRO A 132 11.32 -2.53 36.24
N ILE A 133 10.14 -2.03 36.59
CA ILE A 133 9.98 -0.93 37.53
C ILE A 133 10.28 -1.52 38.91
N GLU A 134 11.47 -1.25 39.46
CA GLU A 134 11.76 -1.53 40.86
C GLU A 134 10.86 -0.66 41.74
N PRO A 135 10.24 -1.22 42.80
CA PRO A 135 9.45 -0.43 43.73
C PRO A 135 10.37 0.52 44.50
N ALA A 136 10.08 1.81 44.44
CA ALA A 136 10.72 2.82 45.27
C ALA A 136 10.54 2.44 46.75
N THR A 137 11.65 2.09 47.41
CA THR A 137 11.69 1.97 48.86
C THR A 137 11.56 3.37 49.43
N VAL A 138 10.42 3.61 50.09
CA VAL A 138 10.16 4.79 50.90
C VAL A 138 10.95 4.63 52.20
N CYS A 139 11.86 5.58 52.48
CA CYS A 139 12.33 5.85 53.83
C CYS A 139 11.48 6.97 54.43
#